data_AF-A0A150WIP9-F1
#
_entry.id   AF-A0A150WIP9-F1
#
_cell.length_a   1.000
_cell.length_b   1.000
_cell.length_c   1.000
_cell.angle_alpha   90.00
_cell.angle_beta   90.00
_cell.angle_gamma   90.00
#
_symmetry.space_group_name_H-M   'P 1'
#
loop_
_entity.id
_entity.type
_entity.pdbx_description
1 polymer ?
#
loop_
_entity_poly.entity_id
_entity_poly.type
_entity_poly.pdbx_seq_one_letter_code
_entity_poly.pdbx_strand_id
1 'polypeptide(L)'
;MKFLVILSLLVGSLAAQASRIEDGGSVGNGGDPIALEFLRHANSILDEVSEDFETYPELQGKDLRSILKTIKVAVTNEVLIVEAHGRQQESTMINYPAKNMVVINRFAWWGIATREYKMMLIFHEILGLAGLEKTMEYPISQRYRTPPETPNNQVHMTSSPLPIIPSKAVSCYSQKITSPNETPTQDVESDYFRIPTIAFSRKDSSKDLVISTIRITWMLRNSDGTPGPIGKCIIAGDQLRALSNEWWIRGTEALVPRNLSGRPSSFQTNCAAYCGGLQLDHSNFTTTADVDVFGLERDKDGEETPVKMNTSIVLQAF
;
A
#
# COMPACT_ATOMS: atom_id res chain seq x y z
N MET A 1 43.24 56.63 2.84
CA MET A 1 43.67 55.20 2.97
C MET A 1 42.41 54.36 3.16
N LYS A 2 41.92 53.74 2.08
CA LYS A 2 41.80 52.28 1.92
C LYS A 2 41.12 51.57 3.11
N PHE A 3 39.80 51.39 3.04
CA PHE A 3 39.16 50.16 3.51
C PHE A 3 38.09 49.75 2.49
N LEU A 4 38.33 48.59 1.91
CA LEU A 4 37.82 48.09 0.65
C LEU A 4 36.86 46.94 0.96
N VAL A 5 35.63 47.06 0.45
CA VAL A 5 34.79 46.01 -0.15
C VAL A 5 35.16 44.56 0.19
N ILE A 6 34.47 43.96 1.17
CA ILE A 6 34.22 42.50 1.24
C ILE A 6 32.85 42.29 1.90
N LEU A 7 31.76 42.37 1.14
CA LEU A 7 30.44 41.90 1.59
C LEU A 7 29.57 41.50 0.38
N SER A 8 29.99 40.47 -0.34
CA SER A 8 29.22 39.93 -1.48
C SER A 8 29.61 38.50 -1.84
N LEU A 9 29.70 37.59 -0.86
CA LEU A 9 30.07 36.19 -1.09
C LEU A 9 29.41 35.19 -0.09
N LEU A 10 28.20 35.47 0.39
CA LEU A 10 27.50 34.60 1.36
C LEU A 10 25.98 34.46 1.08
N VAL A 11 25.58 34.45 -0.19
CA VAL A 11 24.19 34.14 -0.62
C VAL A 11 24.14 33.01 -1.67
N GLY A 12 25.26 32.30 -1.88
CA GLY A 12 25.43 31.40 -3.03
C GLY A 12 25.27 29.89 -2.79
N SER A 13 24.89 29.40 -1.61
CA SER A 13 24.99 27.96 -1.29
C SER A 13 23.71 27.27 -0.80
N LEU A 14 22.54 27.91 -0.86
CA LEU A 14 21.25 27.28 -0.48
C LEU A 14 20.29 27.01 -1.65
N ALA A 15 20.72 27.17 -2.90
CA ALA A 15 19.86 26.98 -4.08
C ALA A 15 20.14 25.70 -4.92
N ALA A 16 20.97 24.77 -4.41
CA ALA A 16 21.39 23.58 -5.17
C ALA A 16 21.14 22.26 -4.43
N GLN A 17 19.91 22.07 -3.95
CA GLN A 17 19.32 20.72 -3.78
C GLN A 17 17.93 20.71 -4.40
N ALA A 18 17.84 21.13 -5.66
CA ALA A 18 16.78 20.63 -6.53
C ALA A 18 17.25 19.24 -6.99
N SER A 19 16.93 18.22 -6.20
CA SER A 19 17.05 16.82 -6.61
C SER A 19 16.41 16.70 -7.98
N ARG A 20 17.23 16.44 -9.01
CA ARG A 20 16.69 16.01 -10.30
C ARG A 20 15.98 14.71 -10.01
N ILE A 21 14.65 14.73 -10.08
CA ILE A 21 13.86 13.53 -10.24
C ILE A 21 14.13 13.05 -11.68
N GLU A 22 15.32 12.50 -11.90
CA GLU A 22 15.68 11.73 -13.09
C GLU A 22 15.27 10.28 -12.82
N ASP A 23 13.96 10.01 -12.82
CA ASP A 23 13.42 8.65 -12.88
C ASP A 23 12.11 8.64 -13.69
N GLY A 24 12.23 9.13 -14.92
CA GLY A 24 11.26 8.92 -16.00
C GLY A 24 11.83 7.97 -17.05
N GLY A 25 12.50 6.90 -16.63
CA GLY A 25 13.10 5.91 -17.51
C GLY A 25 12.25 4.67 -17.65
N SER A 26 11.36 4.62 -18.64
CA SER A 26 11.00 3.34 -19.25
C SER A 26 11.24 3.47 -20.75
N VAL A 27 12.32 2.85 -21.23
CA VAL A 27 12.79 2.81 -22.61
C VAL A 27 11.63 2.70 -23.60
N GLY A 28 11.32 3.81 -24.27
CA GLY A 28 10.22 3.97 -25.24
C GLY A 28 9.54 5.33 -25.08
N ASN A 29 9.32 6.07 -26.16
CA ASN A 29 8.70 7.41 -26.16
C ASN A 29 7.22 7.43 -25.70
N GLY A 30 6.74 6.39 -25.00
CA GLY A 30 5.35 6.21 -24.58
C GLY A 30 4.99 6.85 -23.24
N GLY A 31 5.97 7.33 -22.46
CA GLY A 31 5.72 7.84 -21.09
C GLY A 31 5.44 6.74 -20.07
N ASP A 32 5.26 7.12 -18.80
CA ASP A 32 4.95 6.15 -17.73
C ASP A 32 3.46 5.73 -17.79
N PRO A 33 3.15 4.42 -17.80
CA PRO A 33 1.77 3.94 -17.88
C PRO A 33 0.89 4.40 -16.70
N ILE A 34 1.45 4.60 -15.51
CA ILE A 34 0.71 5.10 -14.34
C ILE A 34 0.34 6.58 -14.54
N ALA A 35 1.25 7.38 -15.10
CA ALA A 35 0.97 8.77 -15.42
C ALA A 35 -0.14 8.89 -16.48
N LEU A 36 -0.11 8.02 -17.50
CA LEU A 36 -1.18 7.95 -18.51
C LEU A 36 -2.51 7.49 -17.90
N GLU A 37 -2.50 6.45 -17.06
CA GLU A 37 -3.68 5.97 -16.32
C GLU A 37 -4.29 7.08 -15.49
N PHE A 38 -3.47 7.85 -14.76
CA PHE A 38 -3.89 9.02 -13.99
C PHE A 38 -4.62 10.04 -14.87
N LEU A 39 -4.00 10.47 -15.97
CA LEU A 39 -4.57 11.50 -16.84
C LEU A 39 -5.88 11.04 -17.50
N ARG A 40 -5.96 9.77 -17.90
CA ARG A 40 -7.20 9.20 -18.46
C ARG A 40 -8.33 9.22 -17.43
N HIS A 41 -8.07 8.76 -16.22
CA HIS A 41 -9.08 8.76 -15.15
C HIS A 41 -9.44 10.18 -14.70
N ALA A 42 -8.48 11.10 -14.64
CA ALA A 42 -8.72 12.51 -14.37
C ALA A 42 -9.72 13.13 -15.36
N ASN A 43 -9.57 12.86 -16.66
CA ASN A 43 -10.54 13.35 -17.65
C ASN A 43 -11.94 12.75 -17.43
N SER A 44 -12.04 11.43 -17.20
CA SER A 44 -13.31 10.75 -16.89
C SER A 44 -14.02 11.39 -15.69
N ILE A 45 -13.29 11.60 -14.59
CA ILE A 45 -13.82 12.24 -13.38
C ILE A 45 -14.36 13.63 -13.71
N LEU A 46 -13.60 14.45 -14.43
CA LEU A 46 -14.01 15.81 -14.76
C LEU A 46 -15.21 15.85 -15.71
N ASP A 47 -15.36 14.88 -16.60
CA ASP A 47 -16.57 14.73 -17.41
C ASP A 47 -17.77 14.42 -16.51
N GLU A 48 -17.66 13.39 -15.67
CA GLU A 48 -18.73 12.94 -14.77
C GLU A 48 -19.17 14.01 -13.75
N VAL A 49 -18.24 14.67 -13.04
CA VAL A 49 -18.59 15.66 -12.00
C VAL A 49 -19.03 17.00 -12.60
N SER A 50 -18.70 17.29 -13.86
CA SER A 50 -19.13 18.54 -14.51
C SER A 50 -20.62 18.57 -14.85
N GLU A 51 -21.29 17.42 -14.80
CA GLU A 51 -22.71 17.27 -15.06
C GLU A 51 -23.56 17.28 -13.77
N ASP A 52 -22.93 17.15 -12.59
CA ASP A 52 -23.59 16.98 -11.30
C ASP A 52 -23.18 18.06 -10.28
N PHE A 53 -23.56 19.32 -10.54
CA PHE A 53 -23.30 20.42 -9.61
C PHE A 53 -24.15 20.37 -8.33
N GLU A 54 -25.20 19.54 -8.27
CA GLU A 54 -25.98 19.35 -7.05
C GLU A 54 -25.17 18.60 -6.00
N THR A 55 -24.43 17.55 -6.40
CA THR A 55 -23.52 16.82 -5.51
C THR A 55 -22.24 17.60 -5.20
N TYR A 56 -21.78 18.42 -6.15
CA TYR A 56 -20.50 19.15 -6.07
C TYR A 56 -20.63 20.68 -6.27
N PRO A 57 -21.39 21.38 -5.41
CA PRO A 57 -21.59 22.82 -5.56
C PRO A 57 -20.28 23.62 -5.44
N GLU A 58 -19.29 23.11 -4.72
CA GLU A 58 -17.96 23.73 -4.56
C GLU A 58 -17.18 23.86 -5.87
N LEU A 59 -17.58 23.11 -6.91
CA LEU A 59 -16.96 23.14 -8.23
C LEU A 59 -17.53 24.22 -9.13
N GLN A 60 -18.63 24.88 -8.74
CA GLN A 60 -19.25 25.90 -9.56
C GLN A 60 -18.28 27.07 -9.80
N GLY A 61 -18.03 27.37 -11.07
CA GLY A 61 -17.10 28.43 -11.48
C GLY A 61 -15.61 28.07 -11.37
N LYS A 62 -15.26 26.81 -11.08
CA LYS A 62 -13.88 26.32 -11.08
C LYS A 62 -13.51 25.71 -12.42
N ASP A 63 -12.42 26.16 -13.02
CA ASP A 63 -11.90 25.58 -14.27
C ASP A 63 -10.89 24.46 -13.97
N LEU A 64 -11.41 23.32 -13.50
CA LEU A 64 -10.58 22.15 -13.21
C LEU A 64 -9.92 21.58 -14.48
N ARG A 65 -10.50 21.80 -15.66
CA ARG A 65 -9.93 21.35 -16.94
C ARG A 65 -8.66 22.12 -17.29
N SER A 66 -8.57 23.40 -16.97
CA SER A 66 -7.34 24.17 -17.13
C SER A 66 -6.21 23.66 -16.24
N ILE A 67 -6.51 23.26 -15.01
CA ILE A 67 -5.56 22.61 -14.10
C ILE A 67 -5.05 21.31 -14.74
N LEU A 68 -5.96 20.44 -15.19
CA LEU A 68 -5.60 19.15 -15.81
C LEU A 68 -4.78 19.31 -17.10
N LYS A 69 -4.99 20.36 -17.88
CA LYS A 69 -4.18 20.64 -19.10
C LYS A 69 -2.73 20.99 -18.80
N THR A 70 -2.46 21.51 -17.60
CA THR A 70 -1.17 22.07 -17.24
C THR A 70 -0.44 21.24 -16.19
N ILE A 71 -1.11 20.21 -15.64
CA ILE A 71 -0.56 19.36 -14.59
C ILE A 71 0.63 18.56 -15.10
N LYS A 72 1.64 18.40 -14.24
CA LYS A 72 2.76 17.49 -14.44
C LYS A 72 2.55 16.27 -13.58
N VAL A 73 2.61 15.07 -14.16
CA VAL A 73 2.52 13.82 -13.40
C VAL A 73 3.87 13.14 -13.42
N ALA A 74 4.46 12.93 -12.24
CA ALA A 74 5.69 12.18 -12.06
C ALA A 74 5.39 10.89 -11.30
N VAL A 75 6.17 9.85 -11.59
CA VAL A 75 6.04 8.55 -10.92
C VAL A 75 7.37 8.25 -10.24
N THR A 76 7.32 7.81 -8.99
CA THR A 76 8.51 7.47 -8.20
C THR A 76 8.36 6.09 -7.59
N ASN A 77 9.50 5.46 -7.31
CA ASN A 77 9.58 4.25 -6.50
C ASN A 77 9.82 4.57 -5.01
N GLU A 78 10.17 5.83 -4.68
CA GLU A 78 10.42 6.28 -3.32
C GLU A 78 9.12 6.42 -2.52
N VAL A 79 9.17 6.09 -1.23
CA VAL A 79 8.04 6.26 -0.32
C VAL A 79 7.68 7.73 -0.22
N LEU A 80 6.43 8.06 -0.49
CA LEU A 80 5.91 9.41 -0.35
C LEU A 80 5.40 9.58 1.08
N ILE A 81 5.97 10.51 1.83
CA ILE A 81 5.55 10.84 3.20
C ILE A 81 4.88 12.20 3.20
N VAL A 82 3.69 12.28 3.78
CA VAL A 82 2.99 13.54 4.06
C VAL A 82 2.96 13.80 5.56
N GLU A 83 3.13 15.04 5.95
CA GLU A 83 2.94 15.48 7.33
C GLU A 83 1.73 16.39 7.43
N ALA A 84 0.77 16.02 8.27
CA ALA A 84 -0.37 16.87 8.59
C ALA A 84 -0.80 16.65 10.05
N HIS A 85 -1.09 17.76 10.73
CA HIS A 85 -1.40 17.78 12.16
C HIS A 85 -0.35 17.09 13.04
N GLY A 86 0.94 17.22 12.69
CA GLY A 86 2.06 16.60 13.42
C GLY A 86 2.13 15.08 13.30
N ARG A 87 1.43 14.48 12.33
CA ARG A 87 1.51 13.06 12.01
C ARG A 87 2.11 12.87 10.64
N GLN A 88 3.04 11.93 10.52
CA GLN A 88 3.56 11.46 9.24
C GLN A 88 2.76 10.25 8.76
N GLN A 89 2.46 10.23 7.47
CA GLN A 89 1.72 9.15 6.81
C GLN A 89 2.36 8.82 5.46
N GLU A 90 2.47 7.52 5.13
CA GLU A 90 2.76 7.08 3.76
C GLU A 90 1.56 7.41 2.85
N SER A 91 1.79 8.15 1.77
CA SER A 91 0.77 8.48 0.76
C SER A 91 1.00 7.73 -0.54
N THR A 92 -0.08 7.41 -1.25
CA THR A 92 0.02 6.88 -2.62
C THR A 92 0.40 7.96 -3.61
N MET A 93 -0.04 9.19 -3.39
CA MET A 93 0.21 10.34 -4.25
C MET A 93 0.27 11.64 -3.44
N ILE A 94 1.02 12.62 -3.94
CA ILE A 94 1.15 13.94 -3.34
C ILE A 94 1.09 14.99 -4.44
N ASN A 95 0.22 15.97 -4.29
CA ASN A 95 0.20 17.18 -5.11
C ASN A 95 1.15 18.27 -4.57
N TYR A 96 1.70 19.05 -5.50
CA TYR A 96 2.53 20.21 -5.26
C TYR A 96 1.92 21.40 -6.01
N PRO A 97 0.95 22.14 -5.41
CA PRO A 97 0.20 23.20 -6.10
C PRO A 97 1.10 24.26 -6.73
N ALA A 98 2.16 24.68 -6.04
CA ALA A 98 3.13 25.66 -6.55
C ALA A 98 3.88 25.22 -7.83
N LYS A 99 3.95 23.92 -8.09
CA LYS A 99 4.60 23.34 -9.28
C LYS A 99 3.59 22.80 -10.29
N ASN A 100 2.30 22.88 -9.97
CA ASN A 100 1.20 22.21 -10.67
C ASN A 100 1.55 20.74 -10.99
N MET A 101 1.97 20.00 -9.98
CA MET A 101 2.54 18.67 -10.14
C MET A 101 1.92 17.67 -9.18
N VAL A 102 1.73 16.44 -9.62
CA VAL A 102 1.40 15.28 -8.78
C VAL A 102 2.52 14.27 -8.91
N VAL A 103 2.96 13.73 -7.77
CA VAL A 103 3.93 12.64 -7.70
C VAL A 103 3.20 11.41 -7.20
N ILE A 104 3.34 10.28 -7.91
CA ILE A 104 2.66 9.01 -7.60
C ILE A 104 3.70 7.97 -7.21
N ASN A 105 3.52 7.30 -6.08
CA ASN A 105 4.33 6.14 -5.71
C ASN A 105 3.84 4.92 -6.51
N ARG A 106 4.72 4.32 -7.32
CA ARG A 106 4.41 3.18 -8.20
C ARG A 106 3.83 1.99 -7.46
N PHE A 107 4.48 1.57 -6.37
CA PHE A 107 4.09 0.36 -5.63
C PHE A 107 2.77 0.56 -4.87
N ALA A 108 2.59 1.72 -4.23
CA ALA A 108 1.36 2.07 -3.56
C ALA A 108 0.19 2.21 -4.55
N TRP A 109 0.44 2.74 -5.75
CA TRP A 109 -0.55 2.84 -6.81
C TRP A 109 -1.05 1.48 -7.28
N TRP A 110 -0.14 0.54 -7.53
CA TRP A 110 -0.50 -0.84 -7.86
C TRP A 110 -1.18 -1.58 -6.70
N GLY A 111 -0.91 -1.17 -5.46
CA GLY A 111 -1.61 -1.67 -4.27
C GLY A 111 -3.05 -1.17 -4.14
N ILE A 112 -3.52 -0.22 -4.95
CA ILE A 112 -4.92 0.22 -4.93
C ILE A 112 -5.78 -0.79 -5.69
N ALA A 113 -6.64 -1.46 -4.92
CA ALA A 113 -7.59 -2.45 -5.37
C ALA A 113 -8.59 -1.95 -6.43
N THR A 114 -9.44 -1.01 -6.02
CA THR A 114 -10.63 -0.66 -6.78
C THR A 114 -10.37 0.56 -7.65
N ARG A 115 -10.85 0.55 -8.90
CA ARG A 115 -10.80 1.70 -9.80
C ARG A 115 -11.43 2.94 -9.16
N GLU A 116 -12.52 2.78 -8.43
CA GLU A 116 -13.26 3.85 -7.76
C GLU A 116 -12.40 4.55 -6.71
N TYR A 117 -11.63 3.79 -5.93
CA TYR A 117 -10.68 4.35 -4.96
C TYR A 117 -9.52 5.08 -5.66
N LYS A 118 -9.02 4.57 -6.79
CA LYS A 118 -8.05 5.30 -7.62
C LYS A 118 -8.63 6.62 -8.11
N MET A 119 -9.86 6.60 -8.63
CA MET A 119 -10.52 7.79 -9.15
C MET A 119 -10.80 8.81 -8.04
N MET A 120 -11.23 8.37 -6.87
CA MET A 120 -11.38 9.24 -5.69
C MET A 120 -10.06 9.91 -5.29
N LEU A 121 -8.95 9.16 -5.25
CA LEU A 121 -7.63 9.74 -4.96
C LEU A 121 -7.15 10.70 -6.06
N ILE A 122 -7.35 10.36 -7.33
CA ILE A 122 -7.04 11.27 -8.44
C ILE A 122 -7.84 12.57 -8.29
N PHE A 123 -9.13 12.45 -7.98
CA PHE A 123 -10.00 13.60 -7.78
C PHE A 123 -9.50 14.47 -6.62
N HIS A 124 -9.11 13.84 -5.51
CA HIS A 124 -8.48 14.52 -4.37
C HIS A 124 -7.26 15.34 -4.80
N GLU A 125 -6.35 14.78 -5.59
CA GLU A 125 -5.16 15.51 -6.03
C GLU A 125 -5.51 16.69 -6.95
N ILE A 126 -6.48 16.54 -7.86
CA ILE A 126 -6.94 17.64 -8.72
C ILE A 126 -7.57 18.76 -7.88
N LEU A 127 -8.38 18.41 -6.88
CA LEU A 127 -8.98 19.37 -5.96
C LEU A 127 -7.93 20.05 -5.07
N GLY A 128 -6.89 19.33 -4.65
CA GLY A 128 -5.73 19.87 -3.94
C GLY A 128 -5.01 20.93 -4.76
N LEU A 129 -4.75 20.66 -6.05
CA LEU A 129 -4.17 21.65 -6.97
C LEU A 129 -5.08 22.87 -7.18
N ALA A 130 -6.40 22.70 -7.09
CA ALA A 130 -7.38 23.78 -7.18
C ALA A 130 -7.54 24.59 -5.87
N GLY A 131 -6.88 24.17 -4.79
CA GLY A 131 -7.04 24.75 -3.45
C GLY A 131 -8.41 24.48 -2.82
N LEU A 132 -9.09 23.42 -3.25
CA LEU A 132 -10.41 23.00 -2.76
C LEU A 132 -10.32 21.93 -1.67
N GLU A 133 -9.25 21.13 -1.69
CA GLU A 133 -8.95 20.14 -0.65
C GLU A 133 -7.51 20.32 -0.16
N LYS A 134 -7.20 19.70 0.99
CA LYS A 134 -5.88 19.72 1.61
C LYS A 134 -5.40 18.29 1.83
N THR A 135 -4.09 18.10 1.94
CA THR A 135 -3.49 16.80 2.20
C THR A 135 -4.14 16.11 3.41
N MET A 136 -4.57 14.86 3.22
CA MET A 136 -5.31 14.04 4.20
C MET A 136 -6.75 14.50 4.55
N GLU A 137 -7.29 15.52 3.89
CA GLU A 137 -8.67 15.98 4.05
C GLU A 137 -9.46 15.69 2.76
N TYR A 138 -10.54 14.90 2.85
CA TYR A 138 -11.32 14.44 1.68
C TYR A 138 -12.80 14.92 1.67
N PRO A 139 -13.13 16.17 2.02
CA PRO A 139 -14.53 16.59 2.21
C PRO A 139 -15.40 16.52 0.94
N ILE A 140 -14.79 16.60 -0.25
CA ILE A 140 -15.43 16.63 -1.57
C ILE A 140 -15.15 15.32 -2.30
N SER A 141 -13.88 14.92 -2.44
CA SER A 141 -13.47 13.75 -3.22
C SER A 141 -14.08 12.44 -2.69
N GLN A 142 -14.29 12.31 -1.37
CA GLN A 142 -14.96 11.13 -0.80
C GLN A 142 -16.40 10.94 -1.28
N ARG A 143 -17.08 12.00 -1.76
CA ARG A 143 -18.45 11.92 -2.30
C ARG A 143 -18.50 11.25 -3.67
N TYR A 144 -17.37 11.26 -4.39
CA TYR A 144 -17.20 10.53 -5.64
C TYR A 144 -17.24 9.00 -5.46
N ARG A 145 -17.25 8.54 -4.20
CA ARG A 145 -17.38 7.13 -3.87
C ARG A 145 -18.86 6.73 -3.98
N THR A 146 -19.18 5.88 -4.95
CA THR A 146 -20.29 4.92 -4.78
C THR A 146 -20.05 4.20 -3.44
N PRO A 147 -21.06 4.02 -2.56
CA PRO A 147 -20.86 3.31 -1.30
C PRO A 147 -20.07 2.04 -1.59
N PRO A 148 -18.97 1.77 -0.88
CA PRO A 148 -18.18 0.58 -1.16
C PRO A 148 -19.14 -0.59 -1.09
N GLU A 149 -19.31 -1.31 -2.20
CA GLU A 149 -19.89 -2.64 -2.13
C GLU A 149 -19.11 -3.33 -1.00
N THR A 150 -19.82 -3.79 0.03
CA THR A 150 -19.20 -4.56 1.13
C THR A 150 -18.23 -5.54 0.48
N PRO A 151 -16.92 -5.48 0.80
CA PRO A 151 -15.93 -6.22 0.06
C PRO A 151 -16.37 -7.68 -0.02
N ASN A 152 -16.44 -8.20 -1.24
CA ASN A 152 -16.87 -9.58 -1.49
C ASN A 152 -15.90 -10.61 -0.89
N ASN A 153 -14.79 -10.17 -0.30
CA ASN A 153 -13.80 -11.04 0.32
C ASN A 153 -13.53 -10.58 1.76
N GLN A 154 -13.35 -11.55 2.65
CA GLN A 154 -12.98 -11.33 4.05
C GLN A 154 -11.76 -12.18 4.38
N VAL A 155 -10.73 -11.57 4.95
CA VAL A 155 -9.59 -12.30 5.49
C VAL A 155 -9.79 -12.50 6.98
N HIS A 156 -9.71 -13.75 7.40
CA HIS A 156 -9.70 -14.13 8.80
C HIS A 156 -8.33 -14.69 9.13
N MET A 157 -7.61 -14.02 10.00
CA MET A 157 -6.43 -14.62 10.62
C MET A 157 -6.87 -15.31 11.90
N THR A 158 -6.22 -16.42 12.25
CA THR A 158 -6.40 -17.01 13.58
C THR A 158 -5.94 -15.96 14.57
N SER A 159 -6.88 -15.23 15.13
CA SER A 159 -6.61 -14.16 16.07
C SER A 159 -6.28 -14.78 17.43
N SER A 160 -5.49 -14.04 18.19
CA SER A 160 -5.27 -14.27 19.62
C SER A 160 -4.16 -15.26 19.99
N PRO A 161 -3.36 -14.87 20.97
CA PRO A 161 -2.41 -13.79 20.80
C PRO A 161 -1.05 -14.34 20.40
N LEU A 162 -0.37 -13.67 19.47
CA LEU A 162 0.83 -14.22 18.84
C LEU A 162 2.06 -13.90 19.70
N PRO A 163 2.66 -14.90 20.38
CA PRO A 163 3.86 -14.65 21.16
C PRO A 163 5.04 -14.37 20.23
N ILE A 164 5.91 -13.49 20.69
CA ILE A 164 7.22 -13.30 20.07
C ILE A 164 8.09 -14.50 20.39
N ILE A 165 8.76 -15.01 19.37
CA ILE A 165 9.67 -16.13 19.46
C ILE A 165 11.05 -15.56 19.82
N PRO A 166 11.62 -15.92 20.99
CA PRO A 166 12.93 -15.43 21.42
C PRO A 166 14.10 -16.12 20.72
N SER A 167 13.82 -17.17 19.93
CA SER A 167 14.82 -18.01 19.27
C SER A 167 14.69 -17.97 17.76
N LYS A 168 15.79 -18.28 17.07
CA LYS A 168 15.78 -18.49 15.62
C LYS A 168 14.77 -19.58 15.22
N ALA A 169 14.18 -19.43 14.03
CA ALA A 169 13.25 -20.40 13.47
C ALA A 169 13.58 -20.71 12.00
N VAL A 170 12.96 -21.77 11.49
CA VAL A 170 13.01 -22.14 10.07
C VAL A 170 11.70 -21.70 9.43
N SER A 171 11.78 -20.83 8.42
CA SER A 171 10.64 -20.37 7.65
C SER A 171 10.09 -21.49 6.76
N CYS A 172 8.85 -21.30 6.29
CA CYS A 172 8.26 -22.18 5.29
C CYS A 172 9.11 -22.21 4.02
N TYR A 173 9.66 -21.08 3.59
CA TYR A 173 10.47 -21.01 2.39
C TYR A 173 11.74 -21.86 2.53
N SER A 174 12.47 -21.72 3.64
CA SER A 174 13.65 -22.54 3.92
C SER A 174 13.31 -24.04 3.91
N GLN A 175 12.19 -24.44 4.53
CA GLN A 175 11.72 -25.83 4.47
C GLN A 175 11.42 -26.29 3.04
N LYS A 176 10.89 -25.41 2.18
CA LYS A 176 10.48 -25.74 0.81
C LYS A 176 11.62 -25.87 -0.18
N ILE A 177 12.68 -25.09 -0.01
CA ILE A 177 13.84 -25.12 -0.91
C ILE A 177 14.88 -26.18 -0.49
N THR A 178 14.78 -26.68 0.74
CA THR A 178 15.71 -27.69 1.25
C THR A 178 15.40 -29.05 0.65
N SER A 179 16.43 -29.75 0.18
CA SER A 179 16.27 -31.09 -0.40
C SER A 179 15.75 -32.08 0.66
N PRO A 180 15.04 -33.16 0.28
CA PRO A 180 14.47 -34.12 1.24
C PRO A 180 15.45 -34.76 2.24
N ASN A 181 16.76 -34.75 1.92
CA ASN A 181 17.82 -35.35 2.73
C ASN A 181 18.70 -34.29 3.45
N GLU A 182 18.32 -33.02 3.38
CA GLU A 182 19.06 -31.91 3.99
C GLU A 182 18.29 -31.35 5.19
N THR A 183 19.00 -30.79 6.16
CA THR A 183 18.37 -30.10 7.29
C THR A 183 18.09 -28.64 6.88
N PRO A 184 16.84 -28.15 6.99
CA PRO A 184 16.53 -26.77 6.65
C PRO A 184 17.34 -25.78 7.50
N THR A 185 17.80 -24.71 6.86
CA THR A 185 18.59 -23.68 7.54
C THR A 185 17.66 -22.75 8.33
N GLN A 186 18.08 -22.37 9.54
CA GLN A 186 17.39 -21.31 10.29
C GLN A 186 17.61 -19.96 9.59
N ASP A 187 16.53 -19.39 9.09
CA ASP A 187 16.52 -18.14 8.31
C ASP A 187 15.63 -17.05 8.94
N VAL A 188 14.99 -17.36 10.07
CA VAL A 188 14.26 -16.40 10.90
C VAL A 188 15.09 -16.12 12.13
N GLU A 189 15.41 -14.85 12.38
CA GLU A 189 16.15 -14.42 13.57
C GLU A 189 15.25 -14.36 14.82
N SER A 190 15.82 -14.02 15.99
CA SER A 190 15.02 -13.79 17.20
C SER A 190 14.12 -12.56 17.05
N ASP A 191 13.13 -12.43 17.93
CA ASP A 191 12.23 -11.27 18.03
C ASP A 191 11.27 -11.13 16.84
N TYR A 192 10.84 -12.29 16.34
CA TYR A 192 9.78 -12.44 15.35
C TYR A 192 8.52 -12.98 16.01
N PHE A 193 7.36 -12.48 15.61
CA PHE A 193 6.09 -13.11 15.90
C PHE A 193 5.72 -14.10 14.78
N ARG A 194 5.07 -15.18 15.20
CA ARG A 194 4.61 -16.25 14.31
C ARG A 194 3.11 -16.17 14.11
N ILE A 195 2.67 -16.07 12.86
CA ILE A 195 1.28 -16.20 12.45
C ILE A 195 1.06 -17.65 12.02
N PRO A 196 0.36 -18.50 12.82
CA PRO A 196 0.30 -19.93 12.56
C PRO A 196 -0.30 -20.27 11.20
N THR A 197 -1.41 -19.62 10.86
CA THR A 197 -2.14 -19.81 9.61
C THR A 197 -2.92 -18.55 9.24
N ILE A 198 -3.15 -18.37 7.95
CA ILE A 198 -3.96 -17.29 7.38
C ILE A 198 -5.13 -17.92 6.65
N ALA A 199 -6.36 -17.57 7.03
CA ALA A 199 -7.56 -18.04 6.36
C ALA A 199 -8.17 -16.93 5.49
N PHE A 200 -8.57 -17.32 4.29
CA PHE A 200 -9.20 -16.45 3.32
C PHE A 200 -10.61 -16.97 3.11
N SER A 201 -11.59 -16.12 3.32
CA SER A 201 -13.00 -16.43 3.07
C SER A 201 -13.55 -15.48 2.04
N ARG A 202 -14.46 -15.97 1.20
CA ARG A 202 -15.02 -15.17 0.12
C ARG A 202 -16.53 -15.29 0.12
N LYS A 203 -17.18 -14.14 -0.06
CA LYS A 203 -18.61 -13.99 -0.29
C LYS A 203 -18.94 -14.31 -1.75
N ASP A 204 -18.14 -13.82 -2.69
CA ASP A 204 -18.22 -14.22 -4.10
C ASP A 204 -17.25 -15.37 -4.37
N SER A 205 -17.81 -16.57 -4.56
CA SER A 205 -17.03 -17.76 -4.87
C SER A 205 -16.92 -18.06 -6.36
N SER A 206 -17.42 -17.18 -7.23
CA SER A 206 -17.41 -17.35 -8.69
C SER A 206 -16.06 -17.01 -9.34
N LYS A 207 -15.26 -16.17 -8.67
CA LYS A 207 -13.93 -15.72 -9.11
C LYS A 207 -12.82 -16.41 -8.32
N ASP A 208 -11.66 -16.55 -8.92
CA ASP A 208 -10.42 -16.89 -8.22
C ASP A 208 -9.91 -15.67 -7.45
N LEU A 209 -9.17 -15.88 -6.36
CA LEU A 209 -8.50 -14.81 -5.65
C LEU A 209 -6.98 -15.07 -5.67
N VAL A 210 -6.24 -14.26 -6.40
CA VAL A 210 -4.78 -14.29 -6.50
C VAL A 210 -4.22 -13.38 -5.42
N ILE A 211 -3.49 -13.91 -4.44
CA ILE A 211 -2.85 -13.10 -3.41
C ILE A 211 -1.47 -12.65 -3.94
N SER A 212 -1.23 -11.34 -3.96
CA SER A 212 0.05 -10.79 -4.41
C SER A 212 0.95 -10.46 -3.22
N THR A 213 0.40 -9.93 -2.14
CA THR A 213 1.17 -9.44 -1.00
C THR A 213 0.34 -9.42 0.26
N ILE A 214 0.96 -9.80 1.39
CA ILE A 214 0.43 -9.58 2.73
C ILE A 214 1.34 -8.57 3.42
N ARG A 215 0.78 -7.45 3.86
CA ARG A 215 1.47 -6.39 4.59
C ARG A 215 0.94 -6.36 6.01
N ILE A 216 1.84 -6.43 6.97
CA ILE A 216 1.52 -6.34 8.38
C ILE A 216 2.22 -5.11 8.94
N THR A 217 1.44 -4.18 9.48
CA THR A 217 1.92 -2.90 10.00
C THR A 217 1.55 -2.83 11.48
N TRP A 218 2.50 -2.46 12.32
CA TRP A 218 2.25 -2.31 13.75
C TRP A 218 2.97 -1.07 14.26
N MET A 219 2.53 -0.58 15.41
CA MET A 219 3.15 0.54 16.09
C MET A 219 3.36 0.13 17.54
N LEU A 220 4.62 0.07 17.97
CA LEU A 220 4.92 -0.08 19.38
C LEU A 220 4.70 1.25 20.08
N ARG A 221 4.38 1.23 21.37
CA ARG A 221 4.39 2.45 22.19
C ARG A 221 5.71 2.52 22.94
N ASN A 222 6.27 3.72 23.01
CA ASN A 222 7.40 4.00 23.88
C ASN A 222 6.99 3.83 25.36
N SER A 223 7.98 3.77 26.25
CA SER A 223 7.75 3.64 27.71
C SER A 223 6.91 4.76 28.32
N ASP A 224 6.87 5.94 27.68
CA ASP A 224 6.04 7.09 28.05
C ASP A 224 4.61 7.04 27.44
N GLY A 225 4.28 5.97 26.72
CA GLY A 225 2.99 5.77 26.05
C GLY A 225 2.86 6.47 24.70
N THR A 226 3.85 7.25 24.26
CA THR A 226 3.83 7.90 22.95
C THR A 226 3.96 6.88 21.82
N PRO A 227 3.45 7.19 20.61
CA PRO A 227 3.67 6.37 19.41
C PRO A 227 5.17 6.17 19.15
N GLY A 228 5.61 4.91 19.17
CA GLY A 228 6.93 4.51 18.74
C GLY A 228 7.05 4.36 17.22
N PRO A 229 8.17 3.84 16.71
CA PRO A 229 8.35 3.61 15.30
C PRO A 229 7.32 2.61 14.75
N ILE A 230 6.87 2.85 13.52
CA ILE A 230 6.01 1.93 12.79
C ILE A 230 6.88 0.79 12.27
N GLY A 231 6.58 -0.43 12.70
CA GLY A 231 7.15 -1.63 12.13
C GLY A 231 6.30 -2.15 10.98
N LYS A 232 6.96 -2.75 9.99
CA LYS A 232 6.34 -3.22 8.75
C LYS A 232 6.96 -4.57 8.35
N CYS A 233 6.10 -5.52 8.02
CA CYS A 233 6.48 -6.80 7.45
C CYS A 233 5.72 -7.00 6.14
N ILE A 234 6.42 -7.44 5.10
CA ILE A 234 5.84 -7.71 3.78
C ILE A 234 6.14 -9.16 3.43
N ILE A 235 5.10 -9.93 3.13
CA ILE A 235 5.19 -11.31 2.66
C ILE A 235 4.68 -11.33 1.22
N ALA A 236 5.57 -11.59 0.28
CA ALA A 236 5.29 -11.60 -1.15
C ALA A 236 6.13 -12.68 -1.87
N GLY A 237 5.87 -12.90 -3.16
CA GLY A 237 6.65 -13.80 -4.01
C GLY A 237 6.76 -15.22 -3.47
N ASP A 238 7.96 -15.78 -3.44
CA ASP A 238 8.20 -17.16 -3.00
C ASP A 238 7.91 -17.38 -1.50
N GLN A 239 8.15 -16.37 -0.66
CA GLN A 239 7.83 -16.44 0.77
C GLN A 239 6.31 -16.59 0.98
N LEU A 240 5.51 -15.85 0.22
CA LEU A 240 4.06 -15.99 0.22
C LEU A 240 3.62 -17.36 -0.29
N ARG A 241 4.16 -17.81 -1.43
CA ARG A 241 3.85 -19.14 -1.99
C ARG A 241 4.20 -20.26 -1.02
N ALA A 242 5.30 -20.14 -0.29
CA ALA A 242 5.74 -21.16 0.65
C ALA A 242 4.76 -21.38 1.83
N LEU A 243 3.85 -20.42 2.10
CA LEU A 243 2.83 -20.57 3.14
C LEU A 243 1.81 -21.68 2.85
N SER A 244 1.67 -22.12 1.59
CA SER A 244 0.80 -23.23 1.22
C SER A 244 1.52 -24.24 0.32
N ASN A 245 1.46 -25.53 0.68
CA ASN A 245 1.89 -26.62 -0.22
C ASN A 245 1.27 -26.51 -1.61
N GLU A 246 0.00 -26.13 -1.71
CA GLU A 246 -0.69 -26.01 -2.99
C GLU A 246 -0.10 -24.88 -3.85
N TRP A 247 0.13 -23.71 -3.24
CA TRP A 247 0.75 -22.57 -3.92
C TRP A 247 2.20 -22.86 -4.33
N TRP A 248 2.93 -23.57 -3.47
CA TRP A 248 4.31 -23.96 -3.76
C TRP A 248 4.38 -24.88 -4.98
N ILE A 249 3.56 -25.94 -5.01
CA ILE A 249 3.55 -26.94 -6.10
C ILE A 249 3.14 -26.32 -7.43
N ARG A 250 2.16 -25.39 -7.43
CA ARG A 250 1.72 -24.71 -8.66
C ARG A 250 2.83 -23.81 -9.25
N GLY A 251 3.73 -23.29 -8.42
CA GLY A 251 4.93 -22.60 -8.86
C GLY A 251 4.74 -21.16 -9.39
N THR A 252 3.51 -20.72 -9.66
CA THR A 252 3.27 -19.43 -10.33
C THR A 252 2.65 -18.36 -9.43
N GLU A 253 1.68 -18.72 -8.59
CA GLU A 253 0.89 -17.73 -7.84
C GLU A 253 0.26 -18.29 -6.55
N ALA A 254 -0.01 -17.42 -5.58
CA ALA A 254 -0.75 -17.74 -4.37
C ALA A 254 -2.27 -17.68 -4.64
N LEU A 255 -2.78 -18.69 -5.35
CA LEU A 255 -4.17 -18.75 -5.79
C LEU A 255 -5.09 -19.37 -4.73
N VAL A 256 -6.13 -18.64 -4.35
CA VAL A 256 -7.31 -19.18 -3.67
C VAL A 256 -8.35 -19.50 -4.76
N PRO A 257 -8.53 -20.78 -5.12
CA PRO A 257 -9.37 -21.15 -6.27
C PRO A 257 -10.84 -20.89 -5.98
N ARG A 258 -11.59 -20.41 -6.99
CA ARG A 258 -13.05 -20.30 -7.00
C ARG A 258 -13.71 -21.61 -6.58
N ASN A 259 -14.88 -21.52 -5.97
CA ASN A 259 -15.57 -22.71 -5.49
C ASN A 259 -16.23 -23.44 -6.67
N LEU A 260 -15.53 -24.43 -7.18
CA LEU A 260 -16.11 -25.41 -8.09
C LEU A 260 -16.67 -26.54 -7.23
N SER A 261 -18.00 -26.56 -7.05
CA SER A 261 -18.74 -27.73 -6.59
C SER A 261 -18.60 -28.10 -5.10
N GLY A 262 -19.04 -27.23 -4.19
CA GLY A 262 -19.37 -27.62 -2.81
C GLY A 262 -18.18 -27.76 -1.85
N ARG A 263 -17.00 -27.25 -2.19
CA ARG A 263 -15.91 -27.07 -1.22
C ARG A 263 -16.23 -25.89 -0.28
N PRO A 264 -15.73 -25.89 0.95
CA PRO A 264 -15.90 -24.74 1.84
C PRO A 264 -15.29 -23.49 1.19
N SER A 265 -15.95 -22.34 1.35
CA SER A 265 -15.52 -21.04 0.82
C SER A 265 -14.26 -20.48 1.50
N SER A 266 -13.68 -21.23 2.43
CA SER A 266 -12.49 -20.90 3.20
C SER A 266 -11.26 -21.65 2.70
N PHE A 267 -10.21 -20.91 2.35
CA PHE A 267 -8.87 -21.45 2.12
C PHE A 267 -7.98 -21.10 3.31
N GLN A 268 -7.10 -22.00 3.73
CA GLN A 268 -6.19 -21.76 4.86
C GLN A 268 -4.76 -22.14 4.46
N THR A 269 -3.79 -21.29 4.80
CA THR A 269 -2.38 -21.64 4.67
C THR A 269 -2.03 -22.81 5.60
N ASN A 270 -1.09 -23.66 5.19
CA ASN A 270 -0.67 -24.82 5.99
C ASN A 270 0.71 -24.65 6.62
N CYS A 271 1.29 -23.45 6.49
CA CYS A 271 2.55 -23.10 7.11
C CYS A 271 2.49 -21.68 7.69
N ALA A 272 3.33 -21.44 8.69
CA ALA A 272 3.31 -20.22 9.47
C ALA A 272 4.09 -19.09 8.80
N ALA A 273 3.52 -17.89 8.81
CA ALA A 273 4.27 -16.70 8.44
C ALA A 273 5.06 -16.18 9.66
N TYR A 274 6.26 -15.66 9.41
CA TYR A 274 7.09 -15.03 10.42
C TYR A 274 7.30 -13.57 10.04
N CYS A 275 7.06 -12.68 11.00
CA CYS A 275 7.26 -11.25 10.85
C CYS A 275 7.97 -10.73 12.10
N GLY A 276 8.92 -9.83 11.94
CA GLY A 276 9.76 -9.45 13.07
C GLY A 276 10.73 -8.33 12.75
N GLY A 277 11.88 -8.36 13.43
CA GLY A 277 12.76 -7.20 13.57
C GLY A 277 12.29 -6.26 14.68
N LEU A 278 11.54 -6.80 15.65
CA LEU A 278 11.10 -6.04 16.81
C LEU A 278 12.30 -5.86 17.74
N GLN A 279 12.91 -4.68 17.76
CA GLN A 279 13.87 -4.35 18.81
C GLN A 279 13.07 -4.10 20.09
N LEU A 280 13.05 -5.10 20.97
CA LEU A 280 12.36 -5.02 22.25
C LEU A 280 13.39 -4.67 23.32
N ASP A 281 13.37 -3.40 23.74
CA ASP A 281 14.25 -2.83 24.74
C ASP A 281 13.69 -2.96 26.16
N HIS A 282 12.96 -4.04 26.45
CA HIS A 282 12.34 -4.45 27.72
C HIS A 282 10.82 -4.20 27.84
N SER A 283 10.18 -5.13 28.57
CA SER A 283 8.78 -5.21 29.04
C SER A 283 7.76 -5.91 28.14
N ASN A 284 6.87 -6.64 28.82
CA ASN A 284 5.69 -7.26 28.25
C ASN A 284 4.89 -6.19 27.52
N PHE A 285 4.51 -6.45 26.28
CA PHE A 285 3.69 -5.51 25.53
C PHE A 285 2.54 -6.23 24.87
N THR A 286 1.53 -5.44 24.50
CA THR A 286 0.43 -5.87 23.66
C THR A 286 0.15 -4.75 22.67
N THR A 287 0.19 -5.06 21.37
CA THR A 287 -0.18 -4.09 20.32
C THR A 287 -1.06 -4.75 19.28
N THR A 288 -1.84 -3.94 18.57
CA THR A 288 -2.61 -4.37 17.43
C THR A 288 -1.81 -4.09 16.17
N ALA A 289 -1.68 -5.09 15.31
CA ALA A 289 -1.11 -4.93 13.98
C ALA A 289 -2.24 -4.96 12.95
N ASP A 290 -2.21 -4.01 12.03
CA ASP A 290 -3.06 -3.99 10.85
C ASP A 290 -2.48 -4.94 9.81
N VAL A 291 -3.34 -5.79 9.26
CA VAL A 291 -2.98 -6.73 8.21
C VAL A 291 -3.75 -6.38 6.96
N ASP A 292 -3.04 -5.91 5.95
CA ASP A 292 -3.55 -5.70 4.61
C ASP A 292 -3.15 -6.88 3.71
N VAL A 293 -4.12 -7.47 3.04
CA VAL A 293 -3.90 -8.45 1.99
C VAL A 293 -4.27 -7.82 0.66
N PHE A 294 -3.30 -7.76 -0.24
CA PHE A 294 -3.46 -7.28 -1.60
C PHE A 294 -3.52 -8.47 -2.55
N GLY A 295 -4.37 -8.36 -3.56
CA GLY A 295 -4.55 -9.42 -4.54
C GLY A 295 -5.38 -8.97 -5.75
N LEU A 296 -5.77 -9.95 -6.55
CA LEU A 296 -6.61 -9.78 -7.73
C LEU A 296 -7.74 -10.81 -7.64
N GLU A 297 -8.98 -10.39 -7.90
CA GLU A 297 -10.05 -11.31 -8.29
C GLU A 297 -9.92 -11.61 -9.77
N ARG A 298 -9.80 -12.88 -10.15
CA ARG A 298 -9.75 -13.31 -11.55
C ARG A 298 -11.04 -14.04 -11.91
N ASP A 299 -11.77 -13.55 -12.90
CA ASP A 299 -12.99 -14.21 -13.34
C ASP A 299 -12.71 -15.43 -14.25
N LYS A 300 -13.78 -16.02 -14.80
CA LYS A 300 -13.67 -17.20 -15.68
C LYS A 300 -13.00 -16.91 -17.03
N ASP A 301 -13.03 -15.65 -17.46
CA ASP A 301 -12.53 -15.19 -18.75
C ASP A 301 -11.07 -14.69 -18.62
N GLY A 302 -10.56 -14.63 -17.39
CA GLY A 302 -9.20 -14.24 -17.06
C GLY A 302 -9.05 -12.76 -16.74
N GLU A 303 -10.16 -12.01 -16.68
CA GLU A 303 -10.13 -10.59 -16.32
C GLU A 303 -9.84 -10.44 -14.83
N GLU A 304 -8.91 -9.53 -14.52
CA GLU A 304 -8.39 -9.33 -13.18
C GLU A 304 -8.87 -7.99 -12.61
N THR A 305 -9.53 -8.04 -11.46
CA THR A 305 -9.96 -6.87 -10.69
C THR A 305 -9.15 -6.80 -9.40
N PRO A 306 -8.38 -5.73 -9.14
CA PRO A 306 -7.57 -5.70 -7.94
C PRO A 306 -8.44 -5.61 -6.67
N VAL A 307 -8.02 -6.28 -5.60
CA VAL A 307 -8.75 -6.38 -4.33
C VAL A 307 -7.83 -6.15 -3.14
N LYS A 308 -8.38 -5.50 -2.12
CA LYS A 308 -7.72 -5.26 -0.84
C LYS A 308 -8.64 -5.76 0.27
N MET A 309 -8.11 -6.64 1.10
CA MET A 309 -8.78 -7.11 2.31
C MET A 309 -7.96 -6.63 3.50
N ASN A 310 -8.62 -6.29 4.60
CA ASN A 310 -7.95 -5.88 5.82
C ASN A 310 -8.49 -6.65 7.03
N THR A 311 -7.63 -6.88 8.01
CA THR A 311 -7.98 -7.42 9.32
C THR A 311 -6.95 -6.92 10.33
N SER A 312 -7.10 -7.31 11.59
CA SER A 312 -6.17 -6.95 12.65
C SER A 312 -5.79 -8.17 13.48
N ILE A 313 -4.52 -8.23 13.90
CA ILE A 313 -4.02 -9.25 14.83
C ILE A 313 -3.48 -8.60 16.09
N VAL A 314 -3.48 -9.33 17.19
CA VAL A 314 -2.90 -8.89 18.47
C VAL A 314 -1.55 -9.56 18.64
N LEU A 315 -0.51 -8.73 18.75
CA LEU A 315 0.86 -9.14 19.04
C LEU A 315 1.11 -8.97 20.54
N GLN A 316 1.80 -9.93 21.15
CA GLN A 316 2.17 -9.82 22.55
C GLN A 316 3.58 -10.39 22.80
N ALA A 317 4.26 -9.82 23.79
CA ALA A 317 5.47 -10.38 24.37
C ALA A 317 5.28 -10.49 25.89
N PHE A 318 5.85 -11.54 26.48
CA PHE A 318 5.88 -11.81 27.91
C PHE A 318 7.31 -12.05 28.37
#